data_AF-A2DN33-F1
#
_entry.id   AF-A2DN33-F1
#
_cell.length_a   1.000
_cell.length_b   1.000
_cell.length_c   1.000
_cell.angle_alpha   90.00
_cell.angle_beta   90.00
_cell.angle_gamma   90.00
#
_symmetry.space_group_name_H-M   'P 1'
#
loop_
_entity.id
_entity.type
_entity.pdbx_description
1 polymer ?
#
loop_
_entity_poly.entity_id
_entity_poly.type
_entity_poly.pdbx_seq_one_letter_code
_entity_poly.pdbx_strand_id
1 'polypeptide(L)'
;MSLDKAYSPPIFALIVIALVVSVIDISEYKFVKSQRLASYQQGSDTVPFDYSIMKCLNDLFSKCSKLLFYICVYFVLKPLKAVAKSDIEFSFIFILARWIITIFPSNLIRIFLIDGRFNFNNLPISLFIAKELVTQLIIFILTIAFISLFRILARYFGKFSSNDVLIDFEESDSYDTAYDLSLSSRSHSSFQSDTKNPSIITIFNVTIALSVMISLFCYNWIETSYLNNSSILPDSKLMKSLLAIWNAHQIAYPGIKLHIESGVSNHLKIGFYGIMRRKVLISDNLVYALDYPQLNAILVNHYYRSNNQEGILIIISYLIQLSIVPYLINYITRKEITDRIRLGNFLSSVLPLIIIYSLPLHYLFNVVRFMIQKQMVFNSDMFSYNLGQPIADAIVRVSLLNKETTVHSRLYSLVNLPEPTLEERLVNLAISQSKHISNS
;
A
#
# COMPACT_ATOMS: atom_id res chain seq x y z
N MET A 1 1.99 -37.38 13.66
CA MET A 1 1.92 -35.90 13.55
C MET A 1 0.47 -35.53 13.85
N SER A 2 0.18 -35.17 15.11
CA SER A 2 -1.19 -34.99 15.59
C SER A 2 -1.87 -33.82 14.87
N LEU A 3 -3.15 -34.00 14.54
CA LEU A 3 -4.02 -32.98 13.96
C LEU A 3 -4.22 -31.74 14.88
N ASP A 4 -3.71 -31.76 16.12
CA ASP A 4 -3.74 -30.62 17.04
C ASP A 4 -2.79 -29.47 16.66
N LYS A 5 -1.94 -29.65 15.64
CA LYS A 5 -1.31 -28.54 14.91
C LYS A 5 -2.19 -28.02 13.76
N ALA A 6 -3.52 -28.13 13.88
CA ALA A 6 -4.46 -27.59 12.91
C ALA A 6 -4.30 -26.07 12.83
N TYR A 7 -3.55 -25.64 11.82
CA TYR A 7 -3.33 -24.29 11.31
C TYR A 7 -3.18 -23.19 12.37
N SER A 8 -1.97 -22.63 12.49
CA SER A 8 -1.82 -21.40 13.26
C SER A 8 -2.83 -20.35 12.77
N PRO A 9 -3.47 -19.59 13.69
CA PRO A 9 -4.45 -18.55 13.35
C PRO A 9 -4.13 -17.66 12.14
N PRO A 10 -2.88 -17.21 11.90
CA PRO A 10 -2.55 -16.40 10.73
C PRO A 10 -2.74 -17.13 9.39
N ILE A 11 -2.45 -18.42 9.28
CA ILE A 11 -2.59 -19.16 8.02
C ILE A 11 -4.06 -19.25 7.66
N PHE A 12 -4.91 -19.57 8.65
CA PHE A 12 -6.35 -19.60 8.43
C PHE A 12 -6.87 -18.24 7.98
N ALA A 13 -6.46 -17.15 8.65
CA ALA A 13 -6.82 -15.79 8.24
C ALA A 13 -6.35 -15.46 6.81
N LEU A 14 -5.12 -15.84 6.44
CA LEU A 14 -4.59 -15.64 5.09
C LEU A 14 -5.39 -16.42 4.03
N ILE A 15 -5.75 -17.68 4.32
CA ILE A 15 -6.57 -18.50 3.42
C ILE A 15 -7.95 -17.87 3.25
N VAL A 16 -8.59 -17.43 4.35
CA VAL A 16 -9.89 -16.76 4.29
C VAL A 16 -9.80 -15.47 3.46
N ILE A 17 -8.78 -14.64 3.69
CA ILE A 17 -8.56 -13.43 2.88
C ILE A 17 -8.35 -13.79 1.41
N ALA A 18 -7.56 -14.83 1.13
CA ALA A 18 -7.33 -15.28 -0.23
C ALA A 18 -8.62 -15.70 -0.93
N LEU A 19 -9.48 -16.46 -0.25
CA LEU A 19 -10.77 -16.85 -0.77
C LEU A 19 -11.67 -15.64 -1.00
N VAL A 20 -11.80 -14.74 -0.01
CA VAL A 20 -12.64 -13.54 -0.12
C VAL A 20 -12.19 -12.64 -1.27
N VAL A 21 -10.89 -12.35 -1.36
CA VAL A 21 -10.32 -11.52 -2.44
C VAL A 21 -10.53 -12.18 -3.80
N SER A 22 -10.29 -13.48 -3.90
CA SER A 22 -10.50 -14.22 -5.15
C SER A 22 -11.96 -14.21 -5.58
N VAL A 23 -12.90 -14.39 -4.64
CA VAL A 23 -14.33 -14.33 -4.91
C VAL A 23 -14.74 -12.94 -5.39
N ILE A 24 -14.23 -11.87 -4.77
CA ILE A 24 -14.51 -10.49 -5.18
C ILE A 24 -14.04 -10.26 -6.61
N ASP A 25 -12.79 -10.60 -6.93
CA ASP A 25 -12.23 -10.36 -8.27
C ASP A 25 -12.88 -11.27 -9.34
N ILE A 26 -13.20 -12.53 -9.02
CA ILE A 26 -13.93 -13.43 -9.93
C ILE A 26 -15.36 -12.91 -10.17
N SER A 27 -16.01 -12.38 -9.12
CA SER A 27 -17.34 -11.79 -9.26
C SER A 27 -17.31 -10.56 -10.17
N GLU A 28 -16.27 -9.73 -10.04
CA GLU A 28 -16.05 -8.58 -10.91
C GLU A 28 -15.80 -8.99 -12.35
N TYR A 29 -14.93 -9.97 -12.58
CA TYR A 29 -14.69 -10.52 -13.92
C TYR A 29 -15.99 -10.98 -14.58
N LYS A 30 -16.82 -11.74 -13.86
CA LYS A 30 -18.13 -12.20 -14.37
C LYS A 30 -19.06 -11.02 -14.66
N PHE A 31 -19.06 -10.02 -13.79
CA PHE A 31 -19.88 -8.82 -13.92
C PHE A 31 -19.49 -8.00 -15.16
N VAL A 32 -18.21 -7.67 -15.33
CA VAL A 32 -17.70 -6.93 -16.50
C VAL A 32 -17.93 -7.73 -17.79
N LYS A 33 -17.74 -9.06 -17.76
CA LYS A 33 -18.04 -9.93 -18.90
C LYS A 33 -19.52 -9.90 -19.29
N SER A 34 -20.43 -9.86 -18.31
CA SER A 34 -21.87 -9.75 -18.57
C SER A 34 -22.24 -8.40 -19.19
N GLN A 35 -21.62 -7.31 -18.75
CA GLN A 35 -21.79 -5.98 -19.34
C GLN A 35 -21.31 -5.93 -20.78
N ARG A 36 -20.15 -6.55 -21.07
CA ARG A 36 -19.63 -6.68 -22.44
C ARG A 36 -20.63 -7.39 -23.35
N LEU A 37 -21.28 -8.46 -22.88
CA LEU A 37 -22.29 -9.20 -23.66
C LEU A 37 -23.56 -8.35 -23.89
N ALA A 38 -24.03 -7.62 -22.88
CA ALA A 38 -25.17 -6.72 -23.03
C ALA A 38 -24.87 -5.57 -24.01
N SER A 39 -23.67 -4.99 -23.92
CA SER A 39 -23.17 -3.96 -24.84
C SER A 39 -23.11 -4.46 -26.29
N TYR A 40 -22.69 -5.71 -26.51
CA TYR A 40 -22.70 -6.34 -27.84
C TYR A 40 -24.14 -6.48 -28.40
N GLN A 41 -25.10 -6.86 -27.56
CA GLN A 41 -26.51 -6.97 -27.97
C GLN A 41 -27.11 -5.60 -28.33
N GLN A 42 -26.58 -4.52 -27.77
CA GLN A 42 -27.00 -3.14 -28.05
C GLN A 42 -26.28 -2.51 -29.26
N GLY A 43 -25.40 -3.27 -29.95
CA GLY A 43 -24.71 -2.80 -31.15
C GLY A 43 -23.60 -1.78 -30.89
N SER A 44 -23.12 -1.65 -29.65
CA SER A 44 -21.97 -0.78 -29.33
C SER A 44 -20.63 -1.50 -29.48
N ASP A 45 -19.59 -0.77 -29.89
CA ASP A 45 -18.23 -1.30 -30.02
C ASP A 45 -17.67 -1.82 -28.68
N THR A 46 -17.06 -3.00 -28.71
CA THR A 46 -16.68 -3.79 -27.51
C THR A 46 -15.35 -3.39 -26.86
N VAL A 47 -14.64 -2.40 -27.41
CA VAL A 47 -13.27 -2.02 -27.01
C VAL A 47 -13.11 -1.61 -25.53
N PRO A 48 -14.07 -0.94 -24.84
CA PRO A 48 -13.83 -0.45 -23.48
C PRO A 48 -13.77 -1.57 -22.42
N PHE A 49 -14.40 -2.73 -22.67
CA PHE A 49 -14.48 -3.78 -21.65
C PHE A 49 -13.26 -4.72 -21.63
N ASP A 50 -12.58 -4.91 -22.77
CA ASP A 50 -11.47 -5.85 -22.85
C ASP A 50 -10.28 -5.43 -21.98
N TYR A 51 -10.03 -4.12 -21.88
CA TYR A 51 -9.00 -3.57 -21.02
C TYR A 51 -9.29 -3.87 -19.54
N SER A 52 -10.50 -3.53 -19.07
CA SER A 52 -10.92 -3.80 -17.68
C SER A 52 -10.94 -5.29 -17.35
N ILE A 53 -11.36 -6.16 -18.28
CA ILE A 53 -11.33 -7.62 -18.08
C ILE A 53 -9.90 -8.12 -17.89
N MET A 54 -8.97 -7.72 -18.77
CA MET A 54 -7.57 -8.14 -18.66
C MET A 54 -6.92 -7.59 -17.39
N LYS A 55 -7.22 -6.34 -17.03
CA LYS A 55 -6.74 -5.71 -15.79
C LYS A 55 -7.25 -6.46 -14.54
N CYS A 56 -8.54 -6.79 -14.49
CA CYS A 56 -9.14 -7.56 -13.40
C CYS A 56 -8.50 -8.95 -13.23
N LEU A 57 -8.23 -9.65 -14.34
CA LEU A 57 -7.54 -10.94 -14.30
C LEU A 57 -6.10 -10.82 -13.80
N ASN A 58 -5.37 -9.77 -14.21
CA ASN A 58 -4.03 -9.53 -13.73
C ASN A 58 -4.00 -9.14 -12.24
N ASP A 59 -4.99 -8.37 -11.78
CA ASP A 59 -5.14 -8.02 -10.37
C ASP A 59 -5.43 -9.25 -9.51
N LEU A 60 -6.31 -10.15 -9.99
CA LEU A 60 -6.55 -11.46 -9.38
C LEU A 60 -5.26 -12.27 -9.29
N PHE A 61 -4.53 -12.41 -10.40
CA PHE A 61 -3.25 -13.12 -10.44
C PHE A 61 -2.22 -12.53 -9.47
N SER A 62 -2.09 -11.20 -9.41
CA SER A 62 -1.19 -10.49 -8.51
C SER A 62 -1.52 -10.75 -7.04
N LYS A 63 -2.82 -10.70 -6.67
CA LYS A 63 -3.25 -10.96 -5.29
C LYS A 63 -3.09 -12.43 -4.91
N CYS A 64 -3.49 -13.36 -5.78
CA CYS A 64 -3.33 -14.79 -5.53
C CYS A 64 -1.85 -15.20 -5.40
N SER A 65 -0.98 -14.71 -6.29
CA SER A 65 0.48 -14.97 -6.20
C SER A 65 1.08 -14.40 -4.91
N LYS A 66 0.68 -13.19 -4.50
CA LYS A 66 1.10 -12.59 -3.23
C LYS A 66 0.67 -13.42 -2.02
N LEU A 67 -0.58 -13.88 -1.98
CA LEU A 67 -1.10 -14.69 -0.89
C LEU A 67 -0.43 -16.07 -0.83
N LEU A 68 -0.29 -16.73 -1.98
CA LEU A 68 0.41 -18.01 -2.10
C LEU A 68 1.87 -17.87 -1.66
N PHE A 69 2.56 -16.79 -2.05
CA PHE A 69 3.92 -16.50 -1.60
C PHE A 69 3.99 -16.44 -0.07
N TYR A 70 3.11 -15.71 0.61
CA TYR A 70 3.15 -15.59 2.08
C TYR A 70 2.78 -16.90 2.80
N ILE A 71 1.85 -17.68 2.24
CA ILE A 71 1.54 -19.03 2.74
C ILE A 71 2.77 -19.93 2.60
N CYS A 72 3.42 -19.94 1.44
CA CYS A 72 4.65 -20.71 1.21
C CYS A 72 5.79 -20.26 2.14
N VAL A 73 5.98 -18.95 2.31
CA VAL A 73 6.98 -18.41 3.25
C VAL A 73 6.73 -18.92 4.66
N TYR A 74 5.48 -18.98 5.13
CA TYR A 74 5.17 -19.51 6.46
C TYR A 74 5.67 -20.95 6.63
N PHE A 75 5.37 -21.83 5.67
CA PHE A 75 5.76 -23.25 5.74
C PHE A 75 7.25 -23.48 5.49
N VAL A 76 7.87 -22.68 4.62
CA VAL A 76 9.27 -22.81 4.22
C VAL A 76 10.18 -21.96 5.11
N LEU A 77 9.65 -21.26 6.12
CA LEU A 77 10.45 -20.36 6.97
C LEU A 77 11.63 -21.08 7.66
N LYS A 78 11.39 -22.26 8.23
CA LYS A 78 12.44 -23.06 8.90
C LYS A 78 13.55 -23.49 7.94
N PRO A 79 13.27 -24.14 6.80
CA PRO A 79 14.32 -24.50 5.83
C PRO A 79 14.98 -23.27 5.21
N LEU A 80 14.25 -22.17 4.96
CA LEU A 80 14.83 -20.94 4.43
C LEU A 80 15.85 -20.32 5.39
N LYS A 81 15.60 -20.39 6.69
CA LYS A 81 16.58 -20.01 7.72
C LYS A 81 17.79 -20.93 7.77
N ALA A 82 17.61 -22.23 7.55
CA ALA A 82 18.74 -23.17 7.54
C ALA A 82 19.72 -22.87 6.38
N VAL A 83 19.22 -22.30 5.28
CA VAL A 83 20.05 -21.88 4.14
C VAL A 83 20.76 -20.54 4.40
N ALA A 84 20.10 -19.60 5.07
CA ALA A 84 20.66 -18.27 5.32
C ALA A 84 21.57 -18.26 6.57
N LYS A 85 22.82 -17.80 6.42
CA LYS A 85 23.78 -17.72 7.54
C LYS A 85 23.62 -16.46 8.38
N SER A 86 22.89 -15.46 7.88
CA SER A 86 22.68 -14.17 8.56
C SER A 86 21.32 -13.55 8.22
N ASP A 87 20.84 -12.63 9.08
CA ASP A 87 19.63 -11.83 8.80
C ASP A 87 19.68 -11.08 7.45
N ILE A 88 20.88 -10.65 7.02
CA ILE A 88 21.07 -9.91 5.77
C ILE A 88 20.88 -10.84 4.57
N GLU A 89 21.52 -12.00 4.58
CA GLU A 89 21.35 -13.02 3.53
C GLU A 89 19.89 -13.48 3.44
N PHE A 90 19.25 -13.73 4.59
CA PHE A 90 17.84 -14.08 4.63
C PHE A 90 16.97 -12.99 4.00
N SER A 91 17.20 -11.72 4.37
CA SER A 91 16.44 -10.59 3.84
C SER A 91 16.63 -10.40 2.34
N PHE A 92 17.85 -10.61 1.83
CA PHE A 92 18.15 -10.59 0.40
C PHE A 92 17.34 -11.65 -0.35
N ILE A 93 17.42 -12.91 0.09
CA ILE A 93 16.68 -14.03 -0.51
C ILE A 93 15.17 -13.74 -0.48
N PHE A 94 14.67 -13.24 0.64
CA PHE A 94 13.25 -12.92 0.80
C PHE A 94 12.78 -11.80 -0.15
N ILE A 95 13.54 -10.70 -0.25
CA ILE A 95 13.22 -9.58 -1.17
C ILE A 95 13.24 -10.07 -2.62
N LEU A 96 14.28 -10.83 -3.00
CA LEU A 96 14.43 -11.36 -4.35
C LEU A 96 13.30 -12.32 -4.70
N ALA A 97 12.99 -13.28 -3.82
CA ALA A 97 11.91 -14.24 -4.02
C ALA A 97 10.55 -13.54 -4.14
N ARG A 98 10.27 -12.56 -3.27
CA ARG A 98 9.06 -11.75 -3.35
C ARG A 98 8.96 -11.05 -4.70
N TRP A 99 10.03 -10.41 -5.15
CA TRP A 99 10.04 -9.69 -6.42
C TRP A 99 9.79 -10.62 -7.60
N ILE A 100 10.53 -11.72 -7.71
CA ILE A 100 10.44 -12.67 -8.83
C ILE A 100 9.07 -13.36 -8.89
N ILE A 101 8.50 -13.73 -7.74
CA ILE A 101 7.26 -14.54 -7.69
C ILE A 101 6.01 -13.66 -7.81
N THR A 102 6.00 -12.49 -7.17
CA THR A 102 4.76 -11.72 -6.96
C THR A 102 4.69 -10.44 -7.79
N ILE A 103 5.78 -9.65 -7.80
CA ILE A 103 5.76 -8.29 -8.35
C ILE A 103 6.10 -8.31 -9.84
N PHE A 104 7.23 -8.93 -10.19
CA PHE A 104 7.77 -8.86 -11.55
C PHE A 104 6.83 -9.45 -12.60
N PRO A 105 6.23 -10.65 -12.42
CA PRO A 105 5.37 -11.24 -13.45
C PRO A 105 4.10 -10.42 -13.68
N SER A 106 3.45 -9.96 -12.59
CA SER A 106 2.21 -9.18 -12.68
C SER A 106 2.42 -7.78 -13.28
N ASN A 107 3.54 -7.12 -12.97
CA ASN A 107 3.89 -5.83 -13.59
C ASN A 107 4.26 -5.98 -15.06
N LEU A 108 4.97 -7.05 -15.44
CA LEU A 108 5.34 -7.33 -16.83
C LEU A 108 4.10 -7.59 -17.68
N ILE A 109 3.17 -8.42 -17.20
CA ILE A 109 1.88 -8.66 -17.85
C ILE A 109 1.10 -7.35 -17.97
N ARG A 110 0.96 -6.58 -16.89
CA ARG A 110 0.23 -5.31 -16.93
C ARG A 110 0.80 -4.36 -17.98
N ILE A 111 2.09 -4.05 -17.92
CA ILE A 111 2.68 -2.98 -18.72
C ILE A 111 2.88 -3.41 -20.18
N PHE A 112 3.43 -4.60 -20.43
CA PHE A 112 3.81 -4.98 -21.80
C PHE A 112 2.71 -5.75 -22.54
N LEU A 113 1.88 -6.52 -21.83
CA LEU A 113 0.79 -7.27 -22.48
C LEU A 113 -0.50 -6.44 -22.50
N ILE A 114 -0.94 -5.93 -21.34
CA ILE A 114 -2.23 -5.22 -21.24
C ILE A 114 -2.07 -3.81 -21.78
N ASP A 115 -1.28 -2.95 -21.12
CA ASP A 115 -1.11 -1.55 -21.49
C ASP A 115 -0.52 -1.41 -22.91
N GLY A 116 0.38 -2.33 -23.31
CA GLY A 116 0.89 -2.42 -24.68
C GLY A 116 -0.21 -2.67 -25.73
N ARG A 117 -1.14 -3.60 -25.48
CA ARG A 117 -2.25 -3.91 -26.40
C ARG A 117 -3.23 -2.75 -26.58
N PHE A 118 -3.40 -1.91 -25.56
CA PHE A 118 -4.34 -0.79 -25.59
C PHE A 118 -3.69 0.56 -25.88
N ASN A 119 -2.42 0.57 -26.31
CA ASN A 119 -1.62 1.76 -26.59
C ASN A 119 -1.46 2.70 -25.40
N PHE A 120 -1.40 2.16 -24.18
CA PHE A 120 -1.08 2.93 -22.98
C PHE A 120 0.41 2.90 -22.65
N ASN A 121 1.15 1.85 -23.05
CA ASN A 121 2.57 1.72 -22.71
C ASN A 121 3.48 2.34 -23.76
N ASN A 122 4.29 3.33 -23.34
CA ASN A 122 5.40 3.87 -24.13
C ASN A 122 6.76 3.54 -23.50
N LEU A 123 6.78 2.78 -22.39
CA LEU A 123 7.98 2.46 -21.64
C LEU A 123 8.76 1.32 -22.31
N PRO A 124 10.06 1.51 -22.64
CA PRO A 124 10.88 0.42 -23.16
C PRO A 124 11.20 -0.59 -22.06
N ILE A 125 11.33 -1.87 -22.44
CA ILE A 125 11.59 -2.99 -21.52
C ILE A 125 12.88 -2.79 -20.71
N SER A 126 13.91 -2.17 -21.29
CA SER A 126 15.18 -1.86 -20.61
C SER A 126 14.98 -0.88 -19.45
N LEU A 127 14.23 0.20 -19.67
CA LEU A 127 13.92 1.19 -18.64
C LEU A 127 13.01 0.62 -17.57
N PHE A 128 12.05 -0.25 -17.94
CA PHE A 128 11.23 -0.99 -16.98
C PHE A 128 12.08 -1.86 -16.05
N ILE A 129 12.95 -2.72 -16.60
CA ILE A 129 13.82 -3.60 -15.82
C ILE A 129 14.75 -2.77 -14.92
N ALA A 130 15.34 -1.68 -15.44
CA ALA A 130 16.18 -0.79 -14.65
C ALA A 130 15.43 -0.17 -13.47
N LYS A 131 14.20 0.34 -13.69
CA LYS A 131 13.35 0.92 -12.62
C LYS A 131 13.00 -0.12 -11.55
N GLU A 132 12.63 -1.32 -11.94
CA GLU A 132 12.32 -2.42 -11.00
C GLU A 132 13.56 -2.83 -10.18
N LEU A 133 14.71 -3.01 -10.83
CA LEU A 133 15.96 -3.36 -10.14
C LEU A 133 16.43 -2.28 -9.16
N VAL A 134 16.37 -1.00 -9.57
CA VAL A 134 16.70 0.13 -8.69
C VAL A 134 15.76 0.16 -7.48
N THR A 135 14.47 -0.12 -7.69
CA THR A 135 13.49 -0.19 -6.60
C THR A 135 13.83 -1.31 -5.62
N GLN A 136 14.16 -2.52 -6.10
CA GLN A 136 14.56 -3.62 -5.21
C GLN A 136 15.88 -3.32 -4.49
N LEU A 137 16.84 -2.66 -5.15
CA LEU A 137 18.10 -2.24 -4.55
C LEU A 137 17.87 -1.23 -3.42
N ILE A 138 17.01 -0.23 -3.62
CA ILE A 138 16.65 0.75 -2.58
C ILE A 138 16.02 0.04 -1.37
N ILE A 139 15.07 -0.88 -1.61
CA ILE A 139 14.44 -1.68 -0.56
C ILE A 139 15.48 -2.49 0.22
N PHE A 140 16.44 -3.09 -0.47
CA PHE A 140 17.51 -3.87 0.15
C PHE A 140 18.44 -3.00 1.01
N ILE A 141 18.86 -1.84 0.51
CA ILE A 141 19.69 -0.87 1.25
C ILE A 141 18.97 -0.39 2.52
N LEU A 142 17.69 -0.03 2.42
CA LEU A 142 16.88 0.37 3.57
C LEU A 142 16.74 -0.77 4.58
N THR A 143 16.62 -2.01 4.11
CA THR A 143 16.55 -3.20 4.97
C THR A 143 17.87 -3.44 5.72
N ILE A 144 19.01 -3.30 5.06
CA ILE A 144 20.33 -3.38 5.72
C ILE A 144 20.48 -2.27 6.76
N ALA A 145 20.08 -1.04 6.44
CA ALA A 145 20.11 0.07 7.38
C ALA A 145 19.24 -0.21 8.61
N PHE A 146 18.04 -0.76 8.41
CA PHE A 146 17.15 -1.19 9.49
C PHE A 146 17.79 -2.26 10.38
N ILE A 147 18.32 -3.34 9.79
CA ILE A 147 18.98 -4.43 10.52
C ILE A 147 20.17 -3.91 11.33
N SER A 148 20.96 -3.02 10.73
CA SER A 148 22.13 -2.41 11.37
C SER A 148 21.72 -1.51 12.53
N LEU A 149 20.71 -0.66 12.33
CA LEU A 149 20.15 0.20 13.38
C LEU A 149 19.62 -0.63 14.55
N PHE A 150 18.86 -1.70 14.28
CA PHE A 150 18.38 -2.62 15.31
C PHE A 150 19.53 -3.19 16.14
N ARG A 151 20.59 -3.69 15.49
CA ARG A 151 21.75 -4.28 16.17
C ARG A 151 22.51 -3.26 17.01
N ILE A 152 22.67 -2.03 16.52
CA ILE A 152 23.31 -0.94 17.26
C ILE A 152 22.50 -0.60 18.51
N LEU A 153 21.18 -0.41 18.37
CA LEU A 153 20.30 -0.10 19.49
C LEU A 153 20.23 -1.25 20.50
N ALA A 154 20.23 -2.50 20.04
CA ALA A 154 20.24 -3.67 20.91
C ALA A 154 21.53 -3.78 21.73
N ARG A 155 22.69 -3.52 21.12
CA ARG A 155 23.98 -3.47 21.81
C ARG A 155 24.06 -2.32 22.80
N TYR A 156 23.62 -1.13 22.41
CA TYR A 156 23.77 0.08 23.22
C TYR A 156 22.80 0.09 24.42
N PHE A 157 21.51 -0.14 24.16
CA PHE A 157 20.49 -0.06 25.20
C PHE A 157 20.26 -1.37 25.93
N GLY A 158 20.36 -2.51 25.22
CA GLY A 158 20.14 -3.82 25.81
C GLY A 158 21.40 -4.49 26.37
N LYS A 159 22.59 -3.94 26.08
CA LYS A 159 23.90 -4.53 26.39
C LYS A 159 24.08 -5.96 25.84
N PHE A 160 23.34 -6.31 24.80
CA PHE A 160 23.37 -7.63 24.19
C PHE A 160 24.60 -7.80 23.28
N SER A 161 25.34 -8.88 23.44
CA SER A 161 26.31 -9.39 22.46
C SER A 161 25.60 -10.14 21.33
N SER A 162 26.29 -10.32 20.19
CA SER A 162 25.72 -11.03 19.02
C SER A 162 25.36 -12.49 19.30
N ASN A 163 26.02 -13.10 20.28
CA ASN A 163 25.83 -14.49 20.66
C ASN A 163 24.81 -14.67 21.78
N ASP A 164 24.29 -13.57 22.34
CA ASP A 164 23.35 -13.65 23.46
C ASP A 164 22.03 -14.27 23.00
N VAL A 165 21.54 -15.19 23.83
CA VAL A 165 20.22 -15.79 23.69
C VAL A 165 19.22 -14.75 24.20
N LEU A 166 18.34 -14.27 23.31
CA LEU A 166 17.35 -13.25 23.62
C LEU A 166 16.05 -13.83 24.18
N ILE A 167 15.74 -15.06 23.77
CA ILE A 167 14.56 -15.80 24.19
C ILE A 167 15.09 -17.16 24.62
N ASP A 168 15.13 -17.39 25.93
CA ASP A 168 15.33 -18.69 26.51
C ASP A 168 13.99 -19.14 27.09
N PHE A 169 13.44 -20.22 26.55
CA PHE A 169 12.34 -20.89 27.22
C PHE A 169 13.02 -21.73 28.29
N GLU A 170 12.98 -21.28 29.55
CA GLU A 170 13.22 -22.19 30.66
C GLU A 170 12.32 -23.40 30.43
N GLU A 171 12.91 -24.56 30.21
CA GLU A 171 12.20 -25.83 30.32
C GLU A 171 11.56 -25.78 31.70
N SER A 172 10.24 -25.58 31.72
CA SER A 172 9.47 -25.87 32.92
C SER A 172 9.48 -27.38 32.99
N ASP A 173 10.54 -27.89 33.61
CA ASP A 173 10.66 -29.27 34.01
C ASP A 173 9.34 -29.68 34.65
N SER A 174 8.78 -30.74 34.08
CA SER A 174 7.78 -31.63 34.64
C SER A 174 7.25 -31.23 36.02
N TYR A 175 5.98 -30.81 36.06
CA TYR A 175 5.13 -31.09 37.21
C TYR A 175 4.99 -32.62 37.34
N ASP A 176 6.00 -33.25 37.91
CA ASP A 176 5.82 -34.50 38.65
C ASP A 176 5.94 -34.17 40.13
N THR A 177 4.76 -34.15 40.74
CA THR A 177 4.52 -34.20 42.17
C THR A 177 5.34 -35.31 42.84
N ALA A 178 6.27 -34.93 43.73
CA ALA A 178 6.50 -35.66 44.96
C ALA A 178 7.04 -34.69 46.02
N TYR A 179 6.36 -34.71 47.16
CA TYR A 179 6.71 -34.03 48.39
C TYR A 179 8.21 -34.06 48.70
N ASP A 180 8.82 -32.90 48.96
CA ASP A 180 9.79 -32.83 50.05
C ASP A 180 9.83 -31.44 50.69
N LEU A 181 9.39 -31.42 51.95
CA LEU A 181 9.50 -30.32 52.89
C LEU A 181 10.94 -30.32 53.44
N SER A 182 11.80 -29.47 52.89
CA SER A 182 13.01 -29.04 53.60
C SER A 182 13.13 -27.53 53.59
N LEU A 183 12.71 -26.94 54.72
CA LEU A 183 13.07 -25.60 55.14
C LEU A 183 14.61 -25.50 55.19
N SER A 184 15.22 -24.86 54.19
CA SER A 184 16.59 -24.35 54.31
C SER A 184 16.58 -22.86 53.97
N SER A 185 16.81 -22.08 55.02
CA SER A 185 17.12 -20.66 55.05
C SER A 185 17.94 -20.18 53.84
N ARG A 186 17.31 -19.42 52.94
CA ARG A 186 18.02 -18.57 51.97
C ARG A 186 18.00 -17.13 52.46
N SER A 187 19.12 -16.75 53.06
CA SER A 187 19.46 -15.40 53.47
C SER A 187 19.59 -14.46 52.27
N HIS A 188 18.88 -13.34 52.37
CA HIS A 188 19.31 -11.98 52.04
C HIS A 188 20.17 -11.72 50.78
N SER A 189 19.49 -11.14 49.80
CA SER A 189 19.82 -9.84 49.19
C SER A 189 21.21 -9.66 48.56
N SER A 190 21.30 -9.96 47.26
CA SER A 190 21.86 -9.00 46.33
C SER A 190 20.71 -8.23 45.69
N PHE A 191 20.36 -7.09 46.29
CA PHE A 191 19.68 -5.98 45.64
C PHE A 191 20.65 -5.47 44.56
N GLN A 192 20.82 -6.22 43.46
CA GLN A 192 21.35 -5.65 42.24
C GLN A 192 20.30 -4.65 41.80
N SER A 193 20.70 -3.38 41.75
CA SER A 193 19.89 -2.33 41.16
C SER A 193 19.41 -2.83 39.80
N ASP A 194 18.11 -3.13 39.72
CA ASP A 194 17.37 -3.36 38.49
C ASP A 194 17.45 -2.09 37.66
N THR A 195 18.62 -1.83 37.06
CA THR A 195 18.71 -1.06 35.84
C THR A 195 17.91 -1.88 34.84
N LYS A 196 16.60 -1.59 34.78
CA LYS A 196 15.65 -2.24 33.89
C LYS A 196 16.12 -2.00 32.47
N ASN A 197 17.00 -2.88 31.98
CA ASN A 197 17.42 -2.85 30.60
C ASN A 197 16.14 -2.95 29.77
N PRO A 198 15.96 -2.06 28.77
CA PRO A 198 14.77 -2.09 27.95
C PRO A 198 14.65 -3.46 27.30
N SER A 199 13.42 -4.00 27.32
CA SER A 199 13.15 -5.29 26.68
C SER A 199 13.54 -5.23 25.19
N ILE A 200 13.91 -6.37 24.61
CA ILE A 200 14.22 -6.46 23.17
C ILE A 200 13.05 -5.96 22.30
N ILE A 201 11.82 -6.10 22.79
CA ILE A 201 10.59 -5.61 22.16
C ILE A 201 10.58 -4.08 22.16
N THR A 202 10.95 -3.45 23.27
CA THR A 202 11.08 -1.98 23.36
C THR A 202 12.12 -1.46 22.37
N ILE A 203 13.29 -2.12 22.28
CA ILE A 203 14.34 -1.78 21.31
C ILE A 203 13.83 -1.92 19.88
N PHE A 204 13.12 -3.01 19.58
CA PHE A 204 12.54 -3.24 18.26
C PHE A 204 11.51 -2.15 17.90
N ASN A 205 10.63 -1.78 18.83
CA ASN A 205 9.62 -0.74 18.60
C ASN A 205 10.24 0.63 18.31
N VAL A 206 11.27 1.01 19.08
CA VAL A 206 12.04 2.24 18.81
C VAL A 206 12.71 2.17 17.44
N THR A 207 13.27 1.00 17.09
CA THR A 207 13.87 0.79 15.76
C THR A 207 12.84 0.97 14.65
N ILE A 208 11.64 0.40 14.78
CA ILE A 208 10.56 0.61 13.79
C ILE A 208 10.24 2.09 13.69
N ALA A 209 9.97 2.77 14.80
CA ALA A 209 9.58 4.17 14.80
C ALA A 209 10.64 5.05 14.09
N LEU A 210 11.91 4.88 14.43
CA LEU A 210 13.02 5.56 13.77
C LEU A 210 13.10 5.21 12.28
N SER A 211 12.96 3.93 11.93
CA SER A 211 13.02 3.49 10.53
C SER A 211 11.88 4.03 9.68
N VAL A 212 10.68 4.17 10.24
CA VAL A 212 9.53 4.78 9.56
C VAL A 212 9.80 6.26 9.33
N MET A 213 10.30 6.98 10.33
CA MET A 213 10.66 8.39 10.19
C MET A 213 11.75 8.61 9.12
N ILE A 214 12.81 7.80 9.16
CA ILE A 214 13.88 7.83 8.16
C ILE A 214 13.33 7.50 6.77
N SER A 215 12.50 6.46 6.65
CA SER A 215 11.92 6.04 5.37
C SER A 215 11.00 7.10 4.78
N LEU A 216 10.19 7.78 5.60
CA LEU A 216 9.36 8.90 5.16
C LEU A 216 10.20 10.08 4.67
N PHE A 217 11.28 10.39 5.37
CA PHE A 217 12.21 11.45 4.96
C PHE A 217 12.91 11.09 3.65
N CYS A 218 13.47 9.88 3.54
CA CYS A 218 14.11 9.37 2.33
C CYS A 218 13.12 9.33 1.15
N TYR A 219 11.89 8.85 1.38
CA TYR A 219 10.85 8.83 0.35
C TYR A 219 10.55 10.25 -0.15
N ASN A 220 10.30 11.19 0.75
CA ASN A 220 10.02 12.58 0.36
C ASN A 220 11.21 13.21 -0.35
N TRP A 221 12.45 12.92 0.07
CA TRP A 221 13.65 13.41 -0.59
C TRP A 221 13.82 12.82 -2.00
N ILE A 222 13.66 11.51 -2.17
CA ILE A 222 13.73 10.83 -3.46
C ILE A 222 12.61 11.30 -4.39
N GLU A 223 11.37 11.36 -3.90
CA GLU A 223 10.20 11.81 -4.65
C GLU A 223 10.41 13.25 -5.13
N THR A 224 10.84 14.16 -4.25
CA THR A 224 11.09 15.56 -4.63
C THR A 224 12.24 15.70 -5.63
N SER A 225 13.35 14.97 -5.47
CA SER A 225 14.44 14.97 -6.46
C SER A 225 14.03 14.40 -7.81
N TYR A 226 13.31 13.27 -7.83
CA TYR A 226 12.82 12.66 -9.06
C TYR A 226 11.82 13.57 -9.78
N LEU A 227 10.87 14.15 -9.04
CA LEU A 227 9.89 15.07 -9.59
C LEU A 227 10.52 16.35 -10.07
N ASN A 228 11.54 16.89 -9.40
CA ASN A 228 12.26 18.07 -9.89
C ASN A 228 12.92 17.82 -11.26
N ASN A 229 13.46 16.63 -11.50
CA ASN A 229 14.10 16.28 -12.77
C ASN A 229 13.10 15.99 -13.90
N SER A 230 11.86 15.63 -13.56
CA SER A 230 10.84 15.19 -14.52
C SER A 230 9.65 16.17 -14.65
N SER A 231 9.68 17.27 -13.91
CA SER A 231 8.66 18.32 -13.99
C SER A 231 9.12 19.49 -14.84
N ILE A 232 8.25 19.96 -15.73
CA ILE A 232 8.44 21.21 -16.48
C ILE A 232 7.59 22.31 -15.84
N LEU A 233 7.97 23.57 -16.08
CA LEU A 233 7.09 24.70 -15.86
C LEU A 233 5.74 24.49 -16.58
N PRO A 234 4.62 24.96 -16.00
CA PRO A 234 3.30 24.86 -16.63
C PRO A 234 3.31 25.46 -18.04
N ASP A 235 2.82 24.71 -19.02
CA ASP A 235 2.58 25.22 -20.36
C ASP A 235 1.50 26.33 -20.34
N SER A 236 1.49 27.16 -21.38
CA SER A 236 0.52 28.21 -21.69
C SER A 236 -0.94 27.78 -21.46
N LYS A 237 -1.33 26.56 -21.87
CA LYS A 237 -2.69 26.04 -21.67
C LYS A 237 -3.03 25.86 -20.18
N LEU A 238 -2.12 25.25 -19.42
CA LEU A 238 -2.28 25.05 -17.99
C LEU A 238 -2.27 26.40 -17.26
N MET A 239 -1.36 27.30 -17.61
CA MET A 239 -1.29 28.63 -17.00
C MET A 239 -2.57 29.45 -17.24
N LYS A 240 -3.12 29.44 -18.46
CA LYS A 240 -4.40 30.09 -18.78
C LYS A 240 -5.55 29.51 -17.96
N SER A 241 -5.58 28.20 -17.77
CA SER A 241 -6.57 27.50 -16.95
C SER A 241 -6.49 27.95 -15.48
N LEU A 242 -5.27 28.01 -14.93
CA LEU A 242 -5.03 28.49 -13.56
C LEU A 242 -5.43 29.95 -13.37
N LEU A 243 -5.11 30.82 -14.33
CA LEU A 243 -5.53 32.23 -14.29
C LEU A 243 -7.05 32.37 -14.37
N ALA A 244 -7.72 31.56 -15.19
CA ALA A 244 -9.17 31.56 -15.28
C ALA A 244 -9.83 31.15 -13.95
N ILE A 245 -9.31 30.10 -13.30
CA ILE A 245 -9.77 29.66 -11.98
C ILE A 245 -9.53 30.74 -10.91
N TRP A 246 -8.35 31.36 -10.90
CA TRP A 246 -8.02 32.46 -9.98
C TRP A 246 -8.97 33.65 -10.17
N ASN A 247 -9.15 34.11 -11.40
CA ASN A 247 -9.99 35.26 -11.69
C ASN A 247 -11.47 35.01 -11.35
N ALA A 248 -11.98 33.81 -11.60
CA ALA A 248 -13.38 33.47 -11.36
C ALA A 248 -13.68 33.16 -9.89
N HIS A 249 -12.77 32.47 -9.19
CA HIS A 249 -13.06 31.86 -7.87
C HIS A 249 -12.08 32.26 -6.77
N GLN A 250 -11.06 33.07 -7.07
CA GLN A 250 -9.99 33.46 -6.15
C GLN A 250 -9.24 32.25 -5.54
N ILE A 251 -9.17 31.15 -6.30
CA ILE A 251 -8.52 29.91 -5.90
C ILE A 251 -7.03 29.96 -6.27
N ALA A 252 -6.15 30.11 -5.27
CA ALA A 252 -4.70 30.00 -5.43
C ALA A 252 -4.18 28.61 -5.08
N TYR A 253 -3.47 27.97 -6.02
CA TYR A 253 -2.86 26.67 -5.75
C TYR A 253 -1.58 26.80 -4.91
N PRO A 254 -1.41 25.97 -3.86
CA PRO A 254 -0.18 25.95 -3.06
C PRO A 254 1.04 25.39 -3.82
N GLY A 255 0.82 24.80 -5.00
CA GLY A 255 1.88 24.35 -5.90
C GLY A 255 1.37 23.33 -6.91
N ILE A 256 1.44 23.67 -8.19
CA ILE A 256 1.18 22.76 -9.32
C ILE A 256 2.47 22.51 -10.08
N LYS A 257 2.70 21.24 -10.45
CA LYS A 257 3.75 20.84 -11.37
C LYS A 257 3.19 20.04 -12.53
N LEU A 258 3.69 20.33 -13.72
CA LEU A 258 3.43 19.55 -14.92
C LEU A 258 4.47 18.43 -15.02
N HIS A 259 4.03 17.18 -15.08
CA HIS A 259 4.87 16.01 -15.25
C HIS A 259 4.79 15.51 -16.70
N ILE A 260 5.94 15.21 -17.29
CA ILE A 260 6.01 14.62 -18.64
C ILE A 260 5.72 13.12 -18.52
N GLU A 261 4.46 12.73 -18.66
CA GLU A 261 4.04 11.33 -18.61
C GLU A 261 4.02 10.72 -20.03
N SER A 262 3.85 11.54 -21.07
CA SER A 262 3.77 11.11 -22.48
C SER A 262 4.93 10.18 -22.91
N GLY A 263 6.14 10.38 -22.38
CA GLY A 263 7.29 9.50 -22.65
C GLY A 263 7.21 8.12 -21.99
N VAL A 264 6.28 7.90 -21.07
CA VAL A 264 6.17 6.67 -20.25
C VAL A 264 4.84 5.97 -20.47
N SER A 265 3.73 6.70 -20.43
CA SER A 265 2.40 6.13 -20.67
C SER A 265 1.45 7.16 -21.26
N ASN A 266 0.38 6.69 -21.92
CA ASN A 266 -0.69 7.56 -22.44
C ASN A 266 -1.87 7.73 -21.47
N HIS A 267 -1.76 7.23 -20.24
CA HIS A 267 -2.81 7.42 -19.24
C HIS A 267 -2.95 8.90 -18.84
N LEU A 268 -4.19 9.30 -18.63
CA LEU A 268 -4.52 10.61 -18.08
C LEU A 268 -4.42 10.53 -16.56
N LYS A 269 -3.40 11.16 -15.99
CA LYS A 269 -3.12 11.13 -14.56
C LYS A 269 -3.11 12.53 -13.95
N ILE A 270 -3.67 12.61 -12.76
CA ILE A 270 -3.50 13.72 -11.83
C ILE A 270 -3.36 13.11 -10.44
N GLY A 271 -2.50 13.69 -9.62
CA GLY A 271 -2.22 13.16 -8.30
C GLY A 271 -1.63 14.21 -7.38
N PHE A 272 -1.10 13.74 -6.27
CA PHE A 272 -0.53 14.60 -5.24
C PHE A 272 0.92 14.23 -4.96
N TYR A 273 1.73 15.22 -4.60
CA TYR A 273 3.12 15.02 -4.22
C TYR A 273 3.50 15.84 -2.98
N GLY A 274 4.63 15.45 -2.38
CA GLY A 274 5.18 16.10 -1.20
C GLY A 274 4.44 15.74 0.10
N ILE A 275 4.94 16.32 1.18
CA ILE A 275 4.46 16.08 2.54
C ILE A 275 2.94 16.36 2.63
N MET A 276 2.19 15.39 3.15
CA MET A 276 0.74 15.45 3.36
C MET A 276 -0.11 15.62 2.07
N ARG A 277 0.45 15.32 0.87
CA ARG A 277 -0.30 15.37 -0.40
C ARG A 277 -0.93 16.73 -0.72
N ARG A 278 -0.29 17.84 -0.31
CA ARG A 278 -0.83 19.20 -0.50
C ARG A 278 -0.53 19.82 -1.87
N LYS A 279 0.42 19.28 -2.63
CA LYS A 279 0.78 19.81 -3.95
C LYS A 279 0.24 18.91 -5.04
N VAL A 280 -0.19 19.50 -6.15
CA VAL A 280 -0.85 18.78 -7.25
C VAL A 280 0.13 18.53 -8.38
N LEU A 281 0.22 17.27 -8.81
CA LEU A 281 1.00 16.83 -9.96
C LEU A 281 0.03 16.48 -11.09
N ILE A 282 0.18 17.12 -12.25
CA ILE A 282 -0.68 16.89 -13.41
C ILE A 282 0.15 16.35 -14.58
N SER A 283 -0.32 15.30 -15.24
CA SER A 283 0.31 14.80 -16.46
C SER A 283 0.05 15.72 -17.64
N ASP A 284 1.04 15.86 -18.52
CA ASP A 284 0.92 16.49 -19.83
C ASP A 284 -0.21 15.89 -20.67
N ASN A 285 -0.34 14.56 -20.70
CA ASN A 285 -1.43 13.89 -21.40
C ASN A 285 -2.81 14.41 -20.97
N LEU A 286 -3.04 14.58 -19.66
CA LEU A 286 -4.32 15.09 -19.13
C LEU A 286 -4.57 16.54 -19.53
N VAL A 287 -3.53 17.39 -19.50
CA VAL A 287 -3.63 18.79 -19.93
C VAL A 287 -3.98 18.89 -21.41
N TYR A 288 -3.37 18.08 -22.27
CA TYR A 288 -3.60 18.15 -23.71
C TYR A 288 -4.92 17.48 -24.12
N ALA A 289 -5.34 16.43 -23.43
CA ALA A 289 -6.54 15.67 -23.75
C ALA A 289 -7.86 16.39 -23.41
N LEU A 290 -7.87 17.28 -22.41
CA LEU A 290 -9.08 17.96 -21.92
C LEU A 290 -9.22 19.38 -22.47
N ASP A 291 -10.45 19.83 -22.69
CA ASP A 291 -10.71 21.22 -23.07
C ASP A 291 -10.59 22.15 -21.86
N TYR A 292 -10.47 23.47 -22.07
CA TYR A 292 -10.29 24.43 -20.97
C TYR A 292 -11.33 24.30 -19.84
N PRO A 293 -12.65 24.20 -20.11
CA PRO A 293 -13.65 24.06 -19.04
C PRO A 293 -13.51 22.75 -18.26
N GLN A 294 -13.20 21.65 -18.96
CA GLN A 294 -13.02 20.34 -18.34
C GLN A 294 -11.75 20.28 -17.49
N LEU A 295 -10.66 20.85 -17.99
CA LEU A 295 -9.40 20.96 -17.26
C LEU A 295 -9.60 21.82 -16.00
N ASN A 296 -10.32 22.94 -16.10
CA ASN A 296 -10.66 23.76 -14.95
C ASN A 296 -11.45 22.99 -13.89
N ALA A 297 -12.44 22.21 -14.31
CA ALA A 297 -13.25 21.39 -13.40
C ALA A 297 -12.41 20.37 -12.62
N ILE A 298 -11.50 19.67 -13.31
CA ILE A 298 -10.59 18.67 -12.70
C ILE A 298 -9.58 19.34 -11.77
N LEU A 299 -9.06 20.51 -12.14
CA LEU A 299 -8.16 21.28 -11.30
C LEU A 299 -8.87 21.70 -10.01
N VAL A 300 -10.04 22.34 -10.10
CA VAL A 300 -10.84 22.78 -8.94
C VAL A 300 -11.18 21.62 -8.00
N ASN A 301 -11.48 20.45 -8.56
CA ASN A 301 -11.68 19.22 -7.80
C ASN A 301 -10.42 18.85 -6.98
N HIS A 302 -9.25 18.84 -7.61
CA HIS A 302 -7.99 18.49 -6.94
C HIS A 302 -7.49 19.58 -5.99
N TYR A 303 -7.84 20.85 -6.22
CA TYR A 303 -7.62 21.92 -5.26
C TYR A 303 -8.31 21.62 -3.93
N TYR A 304 -9.60 21.26 -3.98
CA TYR A 304 -10.36 20.92 -2.79
C TYR A 304 -9.70 19.78 -2.02
N ARG A 305 -9.33 18.70 -2.71
CA ARG A 305 -8.67 17.53 -2.09
C ARG A 305 -7.33 17.89 -1.44
N SER A 306 -6.54 18.73 -2.11
CA SER A 306 -5.24 19.18 -1.60
C SER A 306 -5.34 19.98 -0.28
N ASN A 307 -6.48 20.65 -0.06
CA ASN A 307 -6.72 21.47 1.13
C ASN A 307 -7.51 20.75 2.24
N ASN A 308 -8.33 19.75 1.92
CA ASN A 308 -9.23 19.08 2.88
C ASN A 308 -8.62 17.92 3.65
N GLN A 309 -7.33 18.02 4.00
CA GLN A 309 -6.67 17.09 4.93
C GLN A 309 -6.69 15.60 4.51
N GLU A 310 -7.01 15.26 3.24
CA GLU A 310 -7.02 13.86 2.75
C GLU A 310 -5.71 13.16 3.10
N GLY A 311 -4.57 13.80 2.81
CA GLY A 311 -3.25 13.27 3.14
C GLY A 311 -3.01 13.08 4.63
N ILE A 312 -3.56 13.96 5.49
CA ILE A 312 -3.42 13.85 6.94
C ILE A 312 -4.20 12.65 7.46
N LEU A 313 -5.45 12.47 7.04
CA LEU A 313 -6.29 11.34 7.44
C LEU A 313 -5.67 10.00 7.00
N ILE A 314 -5.11 9.95 5.79
CA ILE A 314 -4.38 8.78 5.31
C ILE A 314 -3.16 8.49 6.20
N ILE A 315 -2.37 9.50 6.57
CA ILE A 315 -1.22 9.33 7.45
C ILE A 315 -1.63 8.86 8.85
N ILE A 316 -2.69 9.43 9.43
CA ILE A 316 -3.26 8.99 10.70
C ILE A 316 -3.63 7.49 10.63
N SER A 317 -4.27 7.05 9.53
CA SER A 317 -4.60 5.63 9.36
C SER A 317 -3.36 4.73 9.36
N TYR A 318 -2.25 5.17 8.76
CA TYR A 318 -0.98 4.43 8.78
C TYR A 318 -0.35 4.41 10.17
N LEU A 319 -0.41 5.51 10.92
CA LEU A 319 0.10 5.57 12.30
C LEU A 319 -0.68 4.63 13.23
N ILE A 320 -2.01 4.57 13.10
CA ILE A 320 -2.85 3.61 13.83
C ILE A 320 -2.49 2.17 13.42
N GLN A 321 -2.31 1.90 12.13
CA GLN A 321 -1.90 0.57 11.68
C GLN A 321 -0.53 0.18 12.26
N LEU A 322 0.43 1.12 12.31
CA LEU A 322 1.78 0.90 12.83
C LEU A 322 1.79 0.71 14.36
N SER A 323 0.89 1.34 15.10
CA SER A 323 0.81 1.19 16.57
C SER A 323 0.39 -0.23 17.00
N ILE A 324 -0.20 -1.02 16.09
CA ILE A 324 -0.58 -2.42 16.33
C ILE A 324 0.65 -3.35 16.21
N VAL A 325 1.65 -2.99 15.41
CA VAL A 325 2.83 -3.82 15.13
C VAL A 325 3.58 -4.25 16.41
N PRO A 326 3.86 -3.37 17.39
CA PRO A 326 4.39 -3.75 18.70
C PRO A 326 3.67 -4.92 19.39
N TYR A 327 2.34 -4.91 19.37
CA TYR A 327 1.53 -5.95 20.01
C TYR A 327 1.64 -7.28 19.26
N LEU A 328 1.67 -7.24 17.92
CA LEU A 328 1.89 -8.42 17.11
C LEU A 328 3.26 -9.05 17.37
N ILE A 329 4.30 -8.25 17.52
CA ILE A 329 5.65 -8.75 17.81
C ILE A 329 5.65 -9.47 19.15
N ASN A 330 5.12 -8.84 20.19
CA ASN A 330 5.05 -9.44 21.52
C ASN A 330 4.23 -10.75 21.50
N TYR A 331 3.18 -10.82 20.69
CA TYR A 331 2.44 -12.07 20.50
C TYR A 331 3.29 -13.14 19.79
N ILE A 332 3.92 -12.81 18.66
CA ILE A 332 4.75 -13.72 17.87
C ILE A 332 5.91 -14.27 18.70
N THR A 333 6.61 -13.40 19.43
CA THR A 333 7.77 -13.82 20.25
C THR A 333 7.38 -14.73 21.39
N ARG A 334 6.17 -14.58 21.97
CA ARG A 334 5.70 -15.41 23.09
C ARG A 334 5.03 -16.71 22.66
N LYS A 335 4.40 -16.76 21.47
CA LYS A 335 3.52 -17.86 21.07
C LYS A 335 4.03 -18.69 19.88
N GLU A 336 4.72 -18.07 18.92
CA GLU A 336 5.13 -18.75 17.68
C GLU A 336 6.61 -19.13 17.70
N ILE A 337 7.44 -18.28 18.29
CA ILE A 337 8.85 -18.58 18.50
C ILE A 337 8.95 -19.54 19.68
N THR A 338 9.47 -20.73 19.43
CA THR A 338 9.67 -21.80 20.43
C THR A 338 11.15 -22.17 20.61
N ASP A 339 11.97 -21.83 19.62
CA ASP A 339 13.41 -22.13 19.64
C ASP A 339 14.18 -21.03 20.38
N ARG A 340 15.34 -21.38 20.97
CA ARG A 340 16.29 -20.40 21.51
C ARG A 340 16.79 -19.48 20.38
N ILE A 341 16.40 -18.21 20.41
CA ILE A 341 16.78 -17.24 19.38
C ILE A 341 17.92 -16.37 19.86
N ARG A 342 19.03 -16.37 19.11
CA ARG A 342 20.14 -15.42 19.28
C ARG A 342 19.84 -14.09 18.60
N LEU A 343 20.43 -13.01 19.10
CA LEU A 343 20.29 -11.66 18.52
C LEU A 343 20.60 -11.61 17.01
N GLY A 344 21.63 -12.34 16.56
CA GLY A 344 22.04 -12.40 15.15
C GLY A 344 21.01 -13.00 14.19
N ASN A 345 19.99 -13.71 14.71
CA ASN A 345 18.96 -14.42 13.93
C ASN A 345 17.53 -13.97 14.33
N PHE A 346 17.41 -12.93 15.15
CA PHE A 346 16.12 -12.47 15.66
C PHE A 346 15.25 -11.91 14.54
N LEU A 347 15.83 -11.05 13.68
CA LEU A 347 15.07 -10.37 12.63
C LEU A 347 14.62 -11.34 11.53
N SER A 348 15.48 -12.26 11.10
CA SER A 348 15.10 -13.33 10.16
C SER A 348 14.02 -14.25 10.71
N SER A 349 13.86 -14.31 12.04
CA SER A 349 12.81 -15.10 12.68
C SER A 349 11.49 -14.37 12.84
N VAL A 350 11.55 -13.09 13.19
CA VAL A 350 10.37 -12.32 13.55
C VAL A 350 9.79 -11.60 12.33
N LEU A 351 10.60 -11.01 11.45
CA LEU A 351 10.11 -10.18 10.33
C LEU A 351 9.13 -10.90 9.39
N PRO A 352 9.41 -12.14 8.91
CA PRO A 352 8.47 -12.84 8.03
C PRO A 352 7.12 -13.08 8.71
N LEU A 353 7.15 -13.44 9.99
CA LEU A 353 5.94 -13.64 10.78
C LEU A 353 5.19 -12.33 10.98
N ILE A 354 5.87 -11.21 11.30
CA ILE A 354 5.20 -9.90 11.37
C ILE A 354 4.49 -9.58 10.05
N ILE A 355 5.15 -9.79 8.91
CA ILE A 355 4.55 -9.51 7.59
C ILE A 355 3.31 -10.37 7.36
N ILE A 356 3.37 -11.66 7.71
CA ILE A 356 2.25 -12.59 7.60
C ILE A 356 1.08 -12.18 8.49
N TYR A 357 1.33 -11.90 9.77
CA TYR A 357 0.30 -11.50 10.74
C TYR A 357 -0.26 -10.10 10.50
N SER A 358 0.52 -9.19 9.90
CA SER A 358 0.08 -7.83 9.58
C SER A 358 -0.71 -7.75 8.27
N LEU A 359 -0.66 -8.77 7.42
CA LEU A 359 -1.35 -8.74 6.12
C LEU A 359 -2.88 -8.58 6.26
N PRO A 360 -3.59 -9.32 7.14
CA PRO A 360 -5.02 -9.08 7.41
C PRO A 360 -5.34 -7.64 7.81
N LEU A 361 -4.54 -7.10 8.74
CA LEU A 361 -4.68 -5.72 9.19
C LEU A 361 -4.46 -4.74 8.04
N HIS A 362 -3.44 -4.98 7.20
CA HIS A 362 -3.17 -4.14 6.06
C HIS A 362 -4.34 -4.10 5.07
N TYR A 363 -4.99 -5.24 4.79
CA TYR A 363 -6.20 -5.28 3.96
C TYR A 363 -7.34 -4.46 4.58
N LEU A 364 -7.61 -4.63 5.87
CA LEU A 364 -8.66 -3.87 6.56
C LEU A 364 -8.41 -2.36 6.50
N PHE A 365 -7.19 -1.93 6.83
CA PHE A 365 -6.82 -0.52 6.79
C PHE A 365 -6.80 0.05 5.36
N ASN A 366 -6.55 -0.78 4.33
CA ASN A 366 -6.69 -0.35 2.94
C ASN A 366 -8.14 0.01 2.61
N VAL A 367 -9.11 -0.82 3.03
CA VAL A 367 -10.53 -0.51 2.84
C VAL A 367 -10.91 0.81 3.53
N VAL A 368 -10.47 1.01 4.77
CA VAL A 368 -10.69 2.27 5.50
C VAL A 368 -10.11 3.47 4.75
N ARG A 369 -8.88 3.35 4.23
CA ARG A 369 -8.24 4.39 3.43
C ARG A 369 -9.03 4.69 2.15
N PHE A 370 -9.49 3.65 1.44
CA PHE A 370 -10.30 3.83 0.24
C PHE A 370 -11.62 4.53 0.55
N MET A 371 -12.29 4.20 1.67
CA MET A 371 -13.50 4.92 2.09
C MET A 371 -13.23 6.41 2.34
N ILE A 372 -12.14 6.75 3.02
CA ILE A 372 -11.73 8.15 3.25
C ILE A 372 -11.51 8.85 1.90
N GLN A 373 -10.78 8.22 0.97
CA GLN A 373 -10.50 8.79 -0.34
C GLN A 373 -11.78 9.00 -1.16
N LYS A 374 -12.68 8.02 -1.19
CA LYS A 374 -13.98 8.15 -1.88
C LYS A 374 -14.81 9.29 -1.34
N GLN A 375 -14.89 9.44 -0.02
CA GLN A 375 -15.61 10.56 0.59
C GLN A 375 -15.00 11.91 0.17
N MET A 376 -13.66 12.01 0.15
CA MET A 376 -12.98 13.24 -0.29
C MET A 376 -13.23 13.53 -1.77
N VAL A 377 -13.26 12.50 -2.62
CA VAL A 377 -13.60 12.67 -4.05
C VAL A 377 -15.04 13.16 -4.23
N PHE A 378 -16.01 12.58 -3.53
CA PHE A 378 -17.39 13.05 -3.58
C PHE A 378 -17.53 14.50 -3.13
N ASN A 379 -16.86 14.87 -2.04
CA ASN A 379 -16.86 16.24 -1.55
C ASN A 379 -16.20 17.20 -2.55
N SER A 380 -15.14 16.79 -3.24
CA SER A 380 -14.50 17.60 -4.28
C SER A 380 -15.30 17.72 -5.56
N ASP A 381 -16.04 16.69 -5.93
CA ASP A 381 -16.96 16.72 -7.08
C ASP A 381 -18.06 17.76 -6.81
N MET A 382 -18.62 17.71 -5.60
CA MET A 382 -19.59 18.68 -5.12
C MET A 382 -19.05 20.10 -5.10
N PHE A 383 -17.83 20.30 -4.60
CA PHE A 383 -17.21 21.61 -4.59
C PHE A 383 -17.02 22.18 -6.01
N SER A 384 -16.54 21.36 -6.95
CA SER A 384 -16.37 21.77 -8.35
C SER A 384 -17.71 22.10 -9.01
N TYR A 385 -18.74 21.27 -8.76
CA TYR A 385 -20.09 21.52 -9.25
C TYR A 385 -20.69 22.82 -8.71
N ASN A 386 -20.56 23.10 -7.42
CA ASN A 386 -21.08 24.31 -6.78
C ASN A 386 -20.41 25.60 -7.32
N LEU A 387 -19.21 25.50 -7.88
CA LEU A 387 -18.50 26.59 -8.56
C LEU A 387 -18.89 26.72 -10.04
N GLY A 388 -19.95 26.04 -10.48
CA GLY A 388 -20.44 26.07 -11.85
C GLY A 388 -19.52 25.39 -12.87
N GLN A 389 -18.59 24.54 -12.43
CA GLN A 389 -17.69 23.83 -13.33
C GLN A 389 -18.37 22.59 -13.94
N PRO A 390 -18.10 22.26 -15.22
CA PRO A 390 -18.68 21.09 -15.89
C PRO A 390 -17.98 19.78 -15.49
N ILE A 391 -17.97 19.46 -14.19
CA ILE A 391 -17.23 18.32 -13.64
C ILE A 391 -17.74 16.98 -14.16
N ALA A 392 -19.06 16.82 -14.38
CA ALA A 392 -19.65 15.58 -14.90
C ALA A 392 -19.10 15.21 -16.29
N ASP A 393 -19.02 16.20 -17.19
CA ASP A 393 -18.47 16.02 -18.54
C ASP A 393 -16.97 15.71 -18.49
N ALA A 394 -16.22 16.42 -17.63
CA ALA A 394 -14.80 16.19 -17.46
C ALA A 394 -14.48 14.77 -16.97
N ILE A 395 -15.21 14.25 -15.98
CA ILE A 395 -14.95 12.91 -15.43
C ILE A 395 -15.34 11.80 -16.41
N VAL A 396 -16.41 12.00 -17.19
CA VAL A 396 -16.81 11.07 -18.26
C VAL A 396 -15.71 11.01 -19.33
N ARG A 397 -15.22 12.17 -19.79
CA ARG A 397 -14.15 12.21 -20.80
C ARG A 397 -12.87 11.55 -20.31
N VAL A 398 -12.45 11.81 -19.06
CA VAL A 398 -11.26 11.15 -18.48
C VAL A 398 -11.45 9.64 -18.43
N SER A 399 -12.61 9.17 -17.96
CA SER A 399 -12.93 7.74 -17.85
C SER A 399 -12.94 7.04 -19.22
N LEU A 400 -13.55 7.67 -20.24
CA LEU A 400 -13.56 7.17 -21.61
C LEU A 400 -12.15 7.07 -22.21
N LEU A 401 -11.33 8.11 -22.05
CA LEU A 401 -9.97 8.14 -22.60
C LEU A 401 -9.03 7.17 -21.87
N ASN A 402 -9.26 6.92 -20.58
CA ASN A 402 -8.55 5.88 -19.82
C ASN A 402 -9.12 4.46 -20.03
N LYS A 403 -10.17 4.30 -20.86
CA LYS A 403 -10.88 3.02 -21.10
C LYS A 403 -11.35 2.35 -19.81
N GLU A 404 -11.79 3.15 -18.84
CA GLU A 404 -12.29 2.64 -17.57
C GLU A 404 -13.71 2.10 -17.73
N THR A 405 -14.04 1.04 -16.98
CA THR A 405 -15.41 0.54 -16.87
C THR A 405 -16.25 1.50 -16.05
N THR A 406 -17.45 1.81 -16.53
CA THR A 406 -18.35 2.79 -15.90
C THR A 406 -18.95 2.26 -14.60
N VAL A 407 -19.28 0.97 -14.58
CA VAL A 407 -20.00 0.30 -13.50
C VAL A 407 -19.18 -0.89 -13.02
N HIS A 408 -18.95 -0.95 -11.71
CA HIS A 408 -18.26 -2.05 -11.03
C HIS A 408 -19.17 -2.72 -10.02
N SER A 409 -18.87 -3.96 -9.63
CA SER A 409 -19.58 -4.57 -8.50
C SER A 409 -19.27 -3.82 -7.19
N ARG A 410 -20.28 -3.71 -6.31
CA ARG A 410 -20.16 -2.93 -5.06
C ARG A 410 -19.00 -3.38 -4.18
N LEU A 411 -18.81 -4.70 -4.04
CA LEU A 411 -17.73 -5.25 -3.22
C LEU A 411 -16.36 -5.00 -3.83
N TYR A 412 -16.24 -5.12 -5.16
CA TYR A 412 -14.99 -4.80 -5.85
C TYR A 412 -14.64 -3.31 -5.73
N SER A 413 -15.63 -2.44 -5.95
CA SER A 413 -15.49 -1.00 -5.74
C SER A 413 -14.98 -0.70 -4.33
N LEU A 414 -15.58 -1.28 -3.29
CA LEU A 414 -15.19 -1.05 -1.89
C LEU A 414 -13.75 -1.51 -1.57
N VAL A 415 -13.35 -2.68 -2.09
CA VAL A 415 -12.11 -3.35 -1.65
C VAL A 415 -10.90 -3.00 -2.54
N ASN A 416 -11.11 -2.70 -3.81
CA ASN A 416 -10.04 -2.58 -4.79
C ASN A 416 -9.88 -1.18 -5.38
N LEU A 417 -10.91 -0.33 -5.33
CA LEU A 417 -10.87 0.99 -5.95
C LEU A 417 -10.66 2.09 -4.90
N PRO A 418 -9.54 2.83 -4.94
CA PRO A 418 -9.30 3.97 -4.05
C PRO A 418 -10.21 5.16 -4.37
N GLU A 419 -10.61 5.29 -5.64
CA GLU A 419 -11.53 6.33 -6.12
C GLU A 419 -12.91 5.72 -6.39
N PRO A 420 -13.99 6.51 -6.26
CA PRO A 420 -15.34 6.03 -6.55
C PRO A 420 -15.51 5.80 -8.05
N THR A 421 -16.42 4.89 -8.41
CA THR A 421 -16.69 4.57 -9.82
C THR A 421 -17.28 5.78 -10.56
N LEU A 422 -17.23 5.79 -11.89
CA LEU A 422 -17.85 6.86 -12.67
C LEU A 422 -19.34 6.97 -12.36
N GLU A 423 -20.05 5.84 -12.28
CA GLU A 423 -21.46 5.80 -11.90
C GLU A 423 -21.70 6.40 -10.52
N GLU A 424 -20.94 6.00 -9.49
CA GLU A 424 -21.07 6.50 -8.12
C GLU A 424 -20.92 8.03 -8.09
N ARG A 425 -19.96 8.58 -8.84
CA ARG A 425 -19.72 10.04 -8.92
C ARG A 425 -20.86 10.78 -9.61
N LEU A 426 -21.32 10.27 -10.76
CA LEU A 426 -22.41 10.89 -11.52
C LEU A 426 -23.74 10.85 -10.76
N VAL A 427 -24.04 9.74 -10.09
CA VAL A 427 -25.23 9.61 -9.23
C VAL A 427 -25.16 10.60 -8.07
N ASN A 428 -24.00 10.73 -7.42
CA ASN A 428 -23.84 11.70 -6.33
C ASN A 428 -24.03 13.16 -6.79
N LEU A 429 -23.52 13.50 -7.98
CA LEU A 429 -23.74 14.81 -8.61
C LEU A 429 -25.22 15.03 -8.99
N ALA A 430 -25.93 14.01 -9.48
CA ALA A 430 -27.34 14.13 -9.81
C ALA A 430 -28.22 14.30 -8.56
N ILE A 431 -27.92 13.54 -7.49
CA ILE A 431 -28.64 13.65 -6.21
C ILE A 431 -28.44 15.05 -5.62
N SER A 432 -27.24 15.60 -5.69
CA SER A 432 -26.98 16.94 -5.16
C SER A 432 -27.65 18.04 -5.99
N GLN A 433 -27.69 17.89 -7.31
CA GLN A 433 -28.49 18.74 -8.19
C GLN A 433 -29.96 18.77 -7.79
N SER A 434 -30.56 17.60 -7.56
CA SER A 434 -31.98 17.52 -7.17
C SER A 434 -32.26 18.20 -5.84
N LYS A 435 -31.33 18.15 -4.87
CA LYS A 435 -31.47 18.81 -3.57
C LYS A 435 -31.41 20.34 -3.67
N HIS A 436 -30.63 20.86 -4.62
CA HIS A 436 -30.61 22.30 -4.87
C HIS A 436 -31.91 22.79 -5.49
N ILE A 437 -32.47 22.04 -6.44
CA ILE A 437 -33.75 22.37 -7.09
C ILE A 437 -34.91 22.32 -6.08
N SER A 438 -34.92 21.38 -5.14
CA SER A 438 -36.00 21.31 -4.14
C SER A 438 -35.98 22.44 -3.10
N ASN A 439 -34.85 23.14 -2.97
CA ASN A 439 -34.65 24.20 -1.97
C ASN A 439 -34.72 25.61 -2.57
N SER A 440 -34.77 25.74 -3.90
CA SER A 440 -35.00 26.97 -4.65
C SER A 440 -36.47 27.09 -5.02
#